data_AF-A0A172E6W5-F1
#
_entry.id   AF-A0A172E6W5-F1
#
_cell.length_a   1.000
_cell.length_b   1.000
_cell.length_c   1.000
_cell.angle_alpha   90.00
_cell.angle_beta   90.00
_cell.angle_gamma   90.00
#
_symmetry.space_group_name_H-M   'P 1'
#
loop_
_entity.id
_entity.type
_entity.pdbx_description
1 polymer ?
#
loop_
_entity_poly.entity_id
_entity_poly.type
_entity_poly.pdbx_seq_one_letter_code
_entity_poly.pdbx_strand_id
1 'polypeptide(L)' 'VRGAPDSELQGKGSDIHKAAVVGDTVGDPFKDTSGPALNIVMKLMAVLSLVFADTFYAVNNGQGLLNLA' A
#
# COMPACT_ATOMS: atom_id res chain seq x y z
N VAL A 1 -2.83 20.73 -37.69
CA VAL A 1 -1.86 20.76 -36.58
C VAL A 1 -1.08 19.46 -36.61
N ARG A 2 -0.13 19.34 -37.55
CA ARG A 2 0.80 18.21 -37.70
C ARG A 2 2.19 18.84 -37.81
N GLY A 3 3.14 18.45 -36.97
CA GLY A 3 4.53 18.89 -37.08
C GLY A 3 5.17 19.30 -35.76
N ALA A 4 5.60 18.32 -34.97
CA ALA A 4 6.74 18.44 -34.07
C ALA A 4 7.35 17.02 -33.89
N PRO A 5 8.69 16.85 -33.98
CA PRO A 5 9.38 15.54 -34.02
C PRO A 5 9.25 14.74 -32.72
N ASP A 6 8.79 15.39 -31.66
CA ASP A 6 8.50 14.87 -30.34
C ASP A 6 7.17 14.10 -30.27
N SER A 7 6.22 14.39 -31.17
CA SER A 7 4.90 13.76 -31.21
C SER A 7 4.92 12.30 -31.70
N GLU A 8 5.92 11.90 -32.48
CA GLU A 8 6.09 10.52 -32.96
C GLU A 8 6.80 9.63 -31.91
N LEU A 9 7.70 10.23 -31.11
CA LEU A 9 8.39 9.58 -29.99
C LEU A 9 7.51 9.46 -28.73
N GLN A 10 6.59 10.40 -28.51
CA GLN A 10 5.73 10.46 -27.31
C GLN A 10 4.25 10.16 -27.61
N GLY A 11 3.92 9.81 -28.86
CA GLY A 11 2.56 9.50 -29.29
C GLY A 11 2.01 8.20 -28.69
N LYS A 12 0.68 8.09 -28.63
CA LYS A 12 -0.01 6.88 -28.16
C LYS A 12 0.37 5.69 -29.03
N GLY A 13 1.02 4.69 -28.43
CA GLY A 13 1.52 3.49 -29.12
C GLY A 13 3.04 3.47 -29.34
N SER A 14 3.75 4.56 -29.07
CA SER A 14 5.21 4.58 -29.03
C SER A 14 5.74 3.72 -27.87
N ASP A 15 7.01 3.33 -27.92
CA ASP A 15 7.61 2.49 -26.89
C ASP A 15 7.71 3.21 -25.53
N ILE A 16 7.87 4.54 -25.55
CA ILE A 16 7.81 5.38 -24.34
C ILE A 16 6.39 5.35 -23.74
N HIS A 17 5.35 5.43 -24.56
CA HIS A 17 3.96 5.33 -24.09
C HIS A 17 3.68 3.96 -23.45
N LYS A 18 4.14 2.86 -24.07
CA LYS A 18 3.99 1.52 -23.50
C LYS A 18 4.70 1.39 -22.15
N ALA A 19 5.92 1.91 -22.03
CA ALA A 19 6.64 1.91 -20.75
C ALA A 19 5.91 2.71 -19.66
N ALA A 20 5.34 3.87 -20.01
CA ALA A 20 4.52 4.67 -19.09
C ALA A 20 3.26 3.93 -18.63
N VAL A 21 2.57 3.24 -19.54
CA VAL A 21 1.38 2.42 -19.22
C VAL A 21 1.73 1.25 -18.31
N VAL A 22 2.88 0.59 -18.53
CA VAL A 22 3.36 -0.46 -17.62
C VAL A 22 3.65 0.11 -16.23
N GLY A 23 4.31 1.27 -16.15
CA GLY A 23 4.56 1.95 -14.88
C GLY A 23 3.28 2.30 -14.12
N ASP A 24 2.25 2.77 -14.84
CA ASP A 24 0.94 3.08 -14.25
C ASP A 24 0.22 1.81 -13.78
N THR A 25 0.19 0.76 -14.61
CA THR A 25 -0.47 -0.52 -14.29
C THR A 25 0.17 -1.20 -13.06
N VAL A 26 1.50 -1.10 -12.92
CA VAL A 26 2.20 -1.60 -11.72
C VAL A 26 1.97 -0.68 -10.53
N GLY A 27 1.83 0.63 -10.75
CA GLY A 27 1.65 1.64 -9.71
C GLY A 27 0.23 1.73 -9.15
N ASP A 28 -0.81 1.44 -9.93
CA ASP A 28 -2.22 1.54 -9.55
C ASP A 28 -2.54 0.75 -8.27
N PRO A 29 -2.12 -0.53 -8.12
CA PRO A 29 -2.37 -1.28 -6.89
C PRO A 29 -1.67 -0.66 -5.66
N PHE A 30 -0.51 -0.03 -5.85
CA PHE A 30 0.24 0.58 -4.75
C PHE A 30 -0.33 1.93 -4.36
N LYS A 31 -0.71 2.77 -5.34
CA LYS A 31 -1.17 4.13 -5.07
C LYS A 31 -2.65 4.19 -4.69
N ASP A 32 -3.51 3.37 -5.29
CA ASP A 32 -4.97 3.48 -5.12
C ASP A 32 -5.53 2.47 -4.12
N THR A 33 -4.86 1.32 -3.94
CA THR A 33 -5.33 0.27 -3.01
C THR A 33 -4.48 0.20 -1.76
N SER A 34 -3.19 -0.14 -1.90
CA SER A 34 -2.32 -0.43 -0.76
C SER A 34 -1.92 0.82 0.02
N GLY A 35 -1.66 1.93 -0.69
CA GLY A 35 -1.28 3.21 -0.09
C GLY A 35 -2.30 3.73 0.93
N PRO A 36 -3.58 3.91 0.54
CA PRO A 36 -4.63 4.30 1.47
C PRO A 36 -4.87 3.26 2.59
N ALA A 37 -4.76 1.97 2.28
CA ALA A 37 -5.00 0.89 3.24
C ALA A 37 -4.00 0.88 4.41
N LEU A 38 -2.73 1.23 4.17
CA LEU A 38 -1.70 1.25 5.23
C LEU A 38 -2.01 2.24 6.35
N ASN A 39 -2.58 3.42 6.03
CA ASN A 39 -3.00 4.39 7.04
C ASN A 39 -4.12 3.84 7.93
N ILE A 40 -5.05 3.08 7.34
CA ILE A 40 -6.15 2.45 8.08
C ILE A 40 -5.60 1.34 8.98
N VAL A 41 -4.74 0.46 8.45
CA VAL A 41 -4.13 -0.62 9.22
C VAL A 41 -3.41 -0.08 10.46
N MET A 42 -2.59 0.96 10.32
CA MET A 42 -1.86 1.53 11.46
C MET A 42 -2.79 2.09 12.53
N LYS A 43 -3.85 2.80 12.13
CA LYS A 43 -4.85 3.33 13.09
C LYS A 43 -5.64 2.23 13.76
N LEU A 44 -6.05 1.21 13.01
CA LEU A 44 -6.76 0.07 13.57
C LEU A 44 -5.88 -0.72 14.53
N MET A 45 -4.62 -0.98 14.20
CA MET A 45 -3.68 -1.67 15.10
C MET A 45 -3.48 -0.91 16.42
N ALA A 46 -3.42 0.42 16.39
CA ALA A 46 -3.34 1.24 17.59
C ALA A 46 -4.60 1.12 18.45
N VAL A 47 -5.79 1.22 17.85
CA VAL A 47 -7.07 1.10 18.58
C VAL A 47 -7.29 -0.31 19.12
N LEU A 48 -6.98 -1.34 18.32
CA LEU A 48 -7.06 -2.74 18.77
C LEU A 48 -6.12 -2.98 19.95
N SER A 49 -4.88 -2.48 19.90
CA SER A 49 -3.93 -2.60 21.01
C SER A 49 -4.45 -1.93 22.28
N LEU A 50 -5.08 -0.76 22.16
CA LEU A 50 -5.65 -0.05 23.31
C LEU A 50 -6.86 -0.77 23.90
N VAL A 51 -7.80 -1.21 23.07
CA VAL A 51 -9.04 -1.86 23.51
C VAL A 51 -8.75 -3.21 24.18
N PHE A 52 -7.78 -3.96 23.65
CA PHE A 52 -7.44 -5.28 24.19
C PHE A 52 -6.30 -5.26 25.22
N ALA A 53 -5.79 -4.08 25.61
CA ALA A 53 -4.68 -3.96 26.56
C ALA A 53 -4.94 -4.72 27.88
N ASP A 54 -6.11 -4.51 28.49
CA ASP A 54 -6.49 -5.20 29.74
C ASP A 54 -6.67 -6.71 29.54
N THR A 55 -7.16 -7.10 28.37
CA THR A 55 -7.32 -8.53 28.01
C THR A 55 -5.96 -9.20 27.89
N PHE A 56 -4.97 -8.55 27.26
CA PHE A 56 -3.61 -9.09 27.17
C PHE A 56 -2.91 -9.15 28.53
N TYR A 57 -3.17 -8.20 29.43
CA TYR A 57 -2.64 -8.24 30.79
C TYR A 57 -3.24 -9.39 31.62
N ALA A 58 -4.56 -9.61 31.49
CA ALA A 58 -5.26 -10.70 32.15
C ALA A 58 -4.78 -12.09 31.69
N VAL A 59 -4.25 -12.21 30.47
CA VAL A 59 -3.67 -13.45 29.96
C VAL A 59 -2.25 -13.61 30.51
N ASN A 60 -2.06 -14.65 31.34
CA ASN A 60 -0.75 -15.06 31.87
C ASN A 60 0.01 -13.92 32.61
N ASN A 61 -0.70 -13.05 33.33
CA ASN A 61 -0.15 -11.86 33.99
C ASN A 61 0.74 -10.99 33.07
N GLY A 62 0.41 -10.93 31.78
CA GLY A 62 1.16 -10.19 30.77
C GLY A 62 2.32 -10.96 30.11
N GLN A 63 2.55 -12.23 30.45
CA GLN A 63 3.55 -13.08 29.79
C GLN A 63 3.08 -13.64 28.43
N GLY A 64 1.84 -13.36 28.04
CA GLY A 64 1.28 -13.76 26.75
C GLY A 64 0.76 -15.20 26.69
N LEU A 65 0.06 -15.52 25.61
CA LEU A 65 -0.65 -16.80 25.43
C LEU A 65 0.29 -17.97 25.06
N LEU A 66 1.37 -17.68 24.34
CA LEU A 66 2.40 -18.67 24.03
C LEU A 66 3.34 -18.75 25.23
N ASN A 67 3.11 -19.72 26.10
CA ASN A 67 4.05 -20.09 27.15
C ASN A 67 5.28 -20.74 26.51
N LEU A 68 6.11 -19.92 25.85
CA LEU A 68 7.43 -20.33 25.40
C LEU A 68 8.34 -20.21 26.62
N ALA A 69 8.44 -21.33 27.33
CA ALA A 69 9.38 -21.54 28.43
C ALA A 69 10.82 -21.20 28.01
#